data_AF-A0A2V5V8J1-F1
#
_entry.id   AF-A0A2V5V8J1-F1
#
_cell.length_a   1.000
_cell.length_b   1.000
_cell.length_c   1.000
_cell.angle_alpha   90.00
_cell.angle_beta   90.00
_cell.angle_gamma   90.00
#
_symmetry.space_group_name_H-M   'P 1'
#
loop_
_entity.id
_entity.type
_entity.pdbx_description
1 polymer ?
#
loop_
_entity_poly.entity_id
_entity_poly.type
_entity_poly.pdbx_seq_one_letter_code
_entity_poly.pdbx_strand_id
1 'polypeptide(L)'
;MFISVIGLFTGLLFSRYLLIATVIALAIGFVFQTALFEILVRAKNETLTRWRAAILALIGRMTSKRLTDVYEIRPRPDKQGVDLISDALPFGRLWYGEPDAIANAIDYAKSSSCSHDALIRVYDAAGNVVATHKHPGEFKEW
;
A
#
# COMPACT_ATOMS: atom_id res chain seq x y z
N MET A 1 -44.06 7.18 -67.18
CA MET A 1 -42.93 7.85 -66.49
C MET A 1 -43.17 7.98 -64.97
N PHE A 2 -44.34 8.45 -64.52
CA PHE A 2 -44.65 8.69 -63.10
C PHE A 2 -44.62 7.43 -62.18
N ILE A 3 -45.19 6.30 -62.63
CA ILE A 3 -45.22 5.04 -61.85
C ILE A 3 -43.80 4.46 -61.63
N SER A 4 -42.88 4.69 -62.56
CA SER A 4 -41.50 4.18 -62.49
C SER A 4 -40.65 4.96 -61.47
N VAL A 5 -40.89 6.26 -61.31
CA VAL A 5 -40.22 7.10 -60.31
C VAL A 5 -40.68 6.75 -58.89
N ILE A 6 -41.97 6.50 -58.70
CA ILE A 6 -42.52 6.07 -57.40
C ILE A 6 -41.93 4.70 -57.02
N GLY A 7 -41.92 3.72 -57.93
CA GLY A 7 -41.32 2.40 -57.66
C GLY A 7 -39.84 2.47 -57.29
N LEU A 8 -39.07 3.35 -57.94
CA LEU A 8 -37.67 3.59 -57.62
C LEU A 8 -37.50 4.26 -56.24
N PHE A 9 -38.35 5.23 -55.90
CA PHE A 9 -38.33 5.89 -54.59
C PHE A 9 -38.76 4.95 -53.45
N THR A 10 -39.77 4.12 -53.67
CA THR A 10 -40.24 3.13 -52.69
C THR A 10 -39.20 2.03 -52.48
N GLY A 11 -38.53 1.56 -53.53
CA GLY A 11 -37.41 0.60 -53.42
C GLY A 11 -36.17 1.19 -52.76
N LEU A 12 -35.83 2.45 -53.07
CA LEU A 12 -34.73 3.19 -52.45
C LEU A 12 -35.00 3.46 -50.96
N LEU A 13 -36.22 3.86 -50.62
CA LEU A 13 -36.66 4.05 -49.23
C LEU A 13 -36.67 2.73 -48.48
N PHE A 14 -37.19 1.64 -49.05
CA PHE A 14 -37.17 0.32 -48.43
C PHE A 14 -35.73 -0.18 -48.17
N SER A 15 -34.82 0.02 -49.12
CA SER A 15 -33.39 -0.26 -48.96
C SER A 15 -32.73 0.58 -47.85
N ARG A 16 -33.05 1.89 -47.79
CA ARG A 16 -32.55 2.79 -46.75
C ARG A 16 -33.14 2.49 -45.37
N TYR A 17 -34.44 2.18 -45.28
CA TYR A 17 -35.09 1.80 -44.02
C TYR A 17 -34.55 0.47 -43.49
N LEU A 18 -34.27 -0.50 -44.37
CA LEU A 18 -33.62 -1.75 -43.99
C LEU A 18 -32.20 -1.50 -43.45
N LEU A 19 -31.43 -0.62 -44.10
CA LEU A 19 -30.09 -0.23 -43.65
C LEU A 19 -30.13 0.49 -42.30
N ILE A 20 -31.08 1.42 -42.11
CA ILE A 20 -31.25 2.12 -40.83
C ILE A 20 -31.67 1.13 -39.74
N ALA A 21 -32.59 0.20 -40.03
CA ALA A 21 -33.03 -0.81 -39.08
C ALA A 21 -31.90 -1.77 -38.66
N THR A 22 -31.04 -2.19 -39.59
CA THR A 22 -29.88 -3.05 -39.26
C THR A 22 -28.84 -2.30 -38.44
N VAL A 23 -28.57 -1.03 -38.74
CA VAL A 23 -27.66 -0.20 -37.93
C VAL A 23 -28.20 0.00 -36.51
N ILE A 24 -29.50 0.26 -36.37
CA ILE A 24 -30.13 0.39 -35.04
C ILE A 24 -30.07 -0.95 -34.29
N ALA A 25 -30.35 -2.08 -34.94
CA ALA A 25 -30.27 -3.39 -34.32
C ALA A 25 -28.84 -3.72 -33.85
N LEU A 26 -27.81 -3.41 -34.66
CA LEU A 26 -26.41 -3.57 -34.28
C LEU A 26 -26.01 -2.65 -33.14
N ALA A 27 -26.49 -1.40 -33.12
CA ALA A 27 -26.22 -0.45 -32.05
C ALA A 27 -26.84 -0.93 -30.72
N ILE A 28 -28.08 -1.41 -30.74
CA ILE A 28 -28.77 -1.96 -29.56
C ILE A 28 -28.04 -3.22 -29.06
N GLY A 29 -27.68 -4.13 -29.97
CA GLY A 29 -26.93 -5.34 -29.64
C GLY A 29 -25.56 -5.03 -29.03
N PHE A 30 -24.86 -4.03 -29.57
CA PHE A 30 -23.57 -3.57 -29.04
C PHE A 30 -23.70 -2.98 -27.62
N VAL A 31 -24.69 -2.11 -27.39
CA VAL A 31 -24.96 -1.55 -26.06
C VAL A 31 -25.32 -2.65 -25.06
N PHE A 32 -26.16 -3.61 -25.45
CA PHE A 32 -26.51 -4.75 -24.59
C PHE A 32 -25.29 -5.63 -24.26
N GLN A 33 -24.42 -5.89 -25.24
CA GLN A 33 -23.19 -6.64 -25.03
C GLN A 33 -22.23 -5.92 -24.06
N THR A 34 -22.11 -4.59 -24.16
CA THR A 34 -21.30 -3.82 -23.20
C THR A 34 -21.90 -3.84 -21.79
N ALA A 35 -23.22 -3.75 -21.65
CA ALA A 35 -23.89 -3.83 -20.35
C ALA A 35 -23.72 -5.21 -19.70
N LEU A 36 -23.82 -6.30 -20.47
CA LEU A 36 -23.53 -7.65 -19.98
C LEU A 36 -22.08 -7.83 -19.58
N PHE A 37 -21.14 -7.28 -20.36
CA PHE A 37 -19.72 -7.33 -20.04
C PHE A 37 -19.40 -6.58 -18.74
N GLU A 38 -19.97 -5.39 -18.55
CA GLU A 38 -19.84 -4.61 -17.30
C GLU A 38 -20.37 -5.38 -16.09
N ILE A 39 -21.53 -6.03 -16.20
CA ILE A 39 -22.09 -6.84 -15.12
C ILE A 39 -21.21 -8.07 -14.81
N LEU A 40 -20.68 -8.73 -15.85
CA LEU A 40 -19.81 -9.89 -15.71
C LEU A 40 -18.45 -9.51 -15.06
N VAL A 41 -17.88 -8.38 -15.48
CA VAL A 41 -16.67 -7.82 -14.87
C VAL A 41 -16.95 -7.39 -13.44
N ARG A 42 -18.12 -6.81 -13.15
CA ARG A 42 -18.54 -6.45 -11.79
C ARG A 42 -18.69 -7.66 -10.88
N ALA A 43 -19.30 -8.75 -11.36
CA ALA A 43 -19.40 -9.99 -10.60
C ALA A 43 -18.01 -10.58 -10.27
N LYS A 44 -17.06 -10.48 -11.21
CA LYS A 44 -15.68 -10.95 -11.00
C LYS A 44 -14.84 -9.98 -10.14
N ASN A 45 -15.15 -8.68 -10.15
CA ASN A 45 -14.39 -7.65 -9.44
C ASN A 45 -14.51 -7.74 -7.92
N GLU A 46 -15.56 -8.35 -7.36
CA GLU A 46 -15.69 -8.50 -5.91
C GLU A 46 -14.59 -9.39 -5.34
N THR A 47 -14.22 -10.45 -6.07
CA THR A 47 -13.10 -11.31 -5.67
C THR A 47 -11.77 -10.59 -5.87
N LEU A 48 -11.60 -9.88 -7.00
CA LEU A 48 -10.37 -9.14 -7.30
C LEU A 48 -10.13 -7.99 -6.31
N THR A 49 -11.17 -7.30 -5.88
CA THR A 49 -11.09 -6.21 -4.89
C THR A 49 -10.75 -6.75 -3.50
N ARG A 50 -11.30 -7.91 -3.10
CA ARG A 50 -10.89 -8.60 -1.86
C ARG A 50 -9.43 -9.03 -1.89
N TRP A 51 -8.96 -9.65 -2.98
CA TRP A 51 -7.55 -10.01 -3.13
C TRP A 51 -6.64 -8.79 -3.17
N ARG A 52 -7.05 -7.72 -3.85
CA ARG A 52 -6.33 -6.45 -3.88
C ARG A 52 -6.26 -5.81 -2.49
N ALA A 53 -7.34 -5.82 -1.72
CA ALA A 53 -7.35 -5.35 -0.35
C ALA A 53 -6.45 -6.20 0.56
N ALA A 54 -6.48 -7.53 0.42
CA ALA A 54 -5.61 -8.43 1.16
C ALA A 54 -4.13 -8.21 0.80
N ILE A 55 -3.80 -8.02 -0.48
CA ILE A 55 -2.45 -7.72 -0.95
C ILE A 55 -2.00 -6.35 -0.45
N LEU A 56 -2.85 -5.32 -0.51
CA LEU A 56 -2.52 -3.99 0.02
C LEU A 56 -2.35 -4.00 1.55
N ALA A 57 -3.16 -4.78 2.27
CA ALA A 57 -3.01 -4.96 3.71
C ALA A 57 -1.71 -5.71 4.05
N LEU A 58 -1.32 -6.71 3.24
CA LEU A 58 -0.07 -7.44 3.40
C LEU A 58 1.14 -6.57 3.08
N ILE A 59 1.08 -5.79 1.99
CA ILE A 59 2.11 -4.81 1.62
C ILE A 59 2.21 -3.76 2.73
N GLY A 60 1.10 -3.17 3.19
CA GLY A 60 1.07 -2.22 4.29
C GLY A 60 1.63 -2.78 5.59
N ARG A 61 1.36 -4.05 5.90
CA ARG A 61 1.93 -4.75 7.05
C ARG A 61 3.44 -4.99 6.89
N MET A 62 3.90 -5.31 5.68
CA MET A 62 5.32 -5.46 5.39
C MET A 62 6.06 -4.12 5.42
N THR A 63 5.53 -3.07 4.80
CA THR A 63 6.14 -1.73 4.80
C THR A 63 6.09 -1.07 6.18
N SER A 64 5.03 -1.30 6.97
CA SER A 64 4.97 -0.86 8.38
C SER A 64 6.06 -1.50 9.24
N LYS A 65 6.49 -2.72 8.92
CA LYS A 65 7.63 -3.37 9.59
C LYS A 65 9.00 -2.92 9.07
N ARG A 66 9.07 -2.16 7.96
CA ARG A 66 10.31 -1.98 7.18
C ARG A 66 10.84 -0.56 7.12
N LEU A 67 10.23 0.42 7.79
CA LEU A 67 10.57 1.82 7.54
C LEU A 67 11.31 2.54 8.67
N THR A 68 11.17 2.13 9.94
CA THR A 68 12.08 2.63 10.98
C THR A 68 11.99 1.80 12.25
N ASP A 69 13.05 1.08 12.61
CA ASP A 69 13.12 0.48 13.94
C ASP A 69 13.31 1.60 14.96
N VAL A 70 12.38 1.71 15.90
CA VAL A 70 12.43 2.73 16.95
C VAL A 70 13.04 2.12 18.20
N TYR A 71 14.09 2.77 18.70
CA TYR A 71 14.77 2.41 19.93
C TYR A 71 14.61 3.53 20.94
N GLU A 72 14.12 3.20 22.12
CA GLU A 72 13.96 4.13 23.23
C GLU A 72 14.96 3.81 24.34
N ILE A 73 15.78 4.78 24.70
CA ILE A 73 16.70 4.69 25.83
C ILE A 73 16.09 5.48 26.96
N ARG A 74 15.72 4.80 28.05
CA ARG A 74 15.07 5.39 29.22
C ARG A 74 15.97 5.25 30.45
N PRO A 75 16.25 6.34 31.18
CA PRO A 75 16.93 6.27 32.46
C PRO A 75 16.07 5.49 33.45
N ARG A 76 16.72 4.63 34.21
CA ARG A 76 16.05 3.81 35.22
C ARG A 76 15.80 4.64 36.49
N PRO A 77 14.66 4.46 37.18
CA PRO A 77 14.34 5.23 38.39
C PRO A 77 15.33 5.01 39.54
N ASP A 78 16.01 3.86 39.59
CA ASP A 78 17.07 3.56 40.56
C ASP A 78 18.41 4.25 40.23
N LYS A 79 18.49 4.98 39.12
CA LYS A 79 19.70 5.63 38.59
C LYS A 79 20.86 4.65 38.32
N GLN A 80 20.59 3.35 38.26
CA GLN A 80 21.60 2.30 38.01
C GLN A 80 21.64 1.93 36.52
N GLY A 81 21.72 2.94 35.67
CA GLY A 81 21.86 2.79 34.22
C GLY A 81 20.59 3.09 33.43
N VAL A 82 20.48 2.43 32.26
CA VAL A 82 19.42 2.69 31.28
C VAL A 82 18.77 1.41 30.78
N ASP A 83 17.48 1.52 30.48
CA ASP A 83 16.72 0.51 29.77
C ASP A 83 16.66 0.90 28.28
N LEU A 84 17.10 -0.01 27.40
CA LEU A 84 16.89 0.04 25.96
C LEU A 84 15.63 -0.76 25.62
N ILE A 85 14.66 -0.10 24.99
CA ILE A 85 13.34 -0.65 24.67
C ILE A 85 13.08 -0.50 23.17
N SER A 86 12.58 -1.55 22.53
CA SER A 86 12.24 -1.58 21.12
C SER A 86 11.39 -2.80 20.83
N ASP A 87 10.42 -2.66 19.91
CA ASP A 87 9.63 -3.79 19.41
C ASP A 87 10.47 -4.78 18.58
N ALA A 88 11.67 -4.37 18.15
CA ALA A 88 12.62 -5.21 17.44
C ALA A 88 13.47 -6.11 18.37
N LEU A 89 13.48 -5.85 19.68
CA LEU A 89 14.25 -6.65 20.64
C LEU A 89 13.55 -8.01 20.89
N PRO A 90 14.28 -9.14 20.86
CA PRO A 90 13.70 -10.46 21.13
C PRO A 90 13.14 -10.60 22.55
N PHE A 91 13.61 -9.78 23.49
CA PHE A 91 13.15 -9.75 24.88
C PHE A 91 12.34 -8.49 25.21
N GLY A 92 12.09 -7.61 24.23
CA GLY A 92 11.39 -6.33 24.38
C GLY A 92 12.14 -5.25 25.18
N ARG A 93 13.04 -5.61 26.10
CA ARG A 93 13.84 -4.69 26.93
C ARG A 93 15.22 -5.27 27.23
N LEU A 94 16.24 -4.41 27.17
CA LEU A 94 17.62 -4.72 27.56
C LEU A 94 18.13 -3.67 28.55
N TRP A 95 18.97 -4.06 29.52
CA TRP A 95 19.49 -3.19 30.58
C TRP A 95 21.00 -3.03 30.46
N TYR A 96 21.49 -1.81 30.67
CA TYR A 96 22.91 -1.48 30.77
C TYR A 96 23.17 -0.71 32.06
N GLY A 97 24.11 -1.18 32.89
CA GLY A 97 24.43 -0.60 34.21
C GLY A 97 25.82 0.05 34.34
N GLU A 98 26.64 0.02 33.29
CA GLU A 98 28.02 0.54 33.28
C GLU A 98 28.10 2.08 33.12
N PRO A 99 29.26 2.71 33.40
CA PRO A 99 29.43 4.15 33.27
C PRO A 99 29.02 4.71 31.89
N ASP A 100 29.18 3.90 30.84
CA ASP A 100 28.85 4.24 29.45
C ASP A 100 27.54 3.58 28.96
N ALA A 101 26.60 3.32 29.87
CA ALA A 101 25.36 2.60 29.57
C ALA A 101 24.56 3.21 28.39
N ILE A 102 24.57 4.54 28.24
CA ILE A 102 23.92 5.23 27.12
C ILE A 102 24.64 4.90 25.80
N ALA A 103 25.97 4.97 25.78
CA ALA A 103 26.75 4.69 24.57
C ALA A 103 26.59 3.23 24.15
N ASN A 104 26.65 2.30 25.10
CA ASN A 104 26.44 0.87 24.87
C ASN A 104 25.05 0.59 24.29
N ALA A 105 24.01 1.26 24.80
CA ALA A 105 22.64 1.13 24.28
C ALA A 105 22.50 1.69 22.86
N ILE A 106 23.16 2.81 22.55
CA ILE A 106 23.18 3.41 21.22
C ILE A 106 23.90 2.48 20.22
N ASP A 107 25.03 1.90 20.61
CA ASP A 107 25.81 1.03 19.74
C ASP A 107 25.11 -0.31 19.49
N TYR A 108 24.39 -0.83 20.49
CA TYR A 108 23.49 -1.95 20.28
C TYR A 108 22.37 -1.61 19.29
N ALA A 109 21.70 -0.46 19.46
CA ALA A 109 20.63 -0.06 18.56
C ALA A 109 21.11 0.06 17.11
N LYS A 110 22.27 0.70 16.87
CA LYS A 110 22.89 0.80 15.54
C LYS A 110 23.18 -0.58 14.95
N SER A 111 23.86 -1.45 15.70
CA SER A 111 24.25 -2.79 15.20
C SER A 111 23.05 -3.69 14.93
N SER A 112 22.02 -3.62 15.78
CA SER A 112 20.75 -4.32 15.58
C SER A 112 20.00 -3.81 14.34
N SER A 113 20.11 -2.52 14.03
CA SER A 113 19.47 -1.89 12.88
C SER A 113 20.28 -1.91 11.57
N CYS A 114 21.40 -2.64 11.49
CA CYS A 114 22.31 -2.57 10.34
C CYS A 114 21.62 -2.71 8.96
N SER A 115 20.50 -3.45 8.87
CA SER A 115 19.76 -3.68 7.63
C SER A 115 18.62 -2.69 7.32
N HIS A 116 18.21 -1.82 8.25
CA HIS A 116 17.06 -0.92 8.10
C HIS A 116 17.31 0.43 8.78
N ASP A 117 16.63 1.50 8.34
CA ASP A 117 16.72 2.78 9.04
C ASP A 117 16.26 2.64 10.50
N ALA A 118 16.96 3.29 11.43
CA ALA A 118 16.58 3.31 12.84
C ALA A 118 16.54 4.73 13.43
N LEU A 119 15.60 4.92 14.35
CA LEU A 119 15.45 6.13 15.15
C LEU A 119 15.70 5.78 16.61
N ILE A 120 16.79 6.31 17.16
CA ILE A 120 17.20 6.11 18.55
C ILE A 120 16.83 7.38 19.32
N ARG A 121 15.89 7.27 20.25
CA ARG A 121 15.44 8.36 21.12
C ARG A 121 15.99 8.16 22.52
N VAL A 122 16.70 9.16 23.02
CA VAL A 122 17.15 9.20 24.40
C VAL A 122 16.21 10.08 25.20
N TYR A 123 15.63 9.51 26.25
CA TYR A 123 14.75 10.21 27.16
C TYR A 123 15.51 10.67 28.41
N ASP A 124 15.06 11.76 29.02
CA ASP A 124 15.48 12.15 30.37
C ASP A 124 14.64 11.44 31.45
N ALA A 125 14.95 11.71 32.71
CA ALA A 125 14.21 11.16 33.86
C ALA A 125 12.76 11.68 33.96
N ALA A 126 12.44 12.80 33.29
CA ALA A 126 11.10 13.36 33.23
C ALA A 126 10.29 12.78 32.05
N GLY A 127 10.91 11.94 31.20
CA GLY A 127 10.28 11.33 30.03
C GLY A 127 10.25 12.23 28.80
N ASN A 128 11.05 13.30 28.76
CA ASN A 128 11.23 14.14 27.58
C ASN A 128 12.37 13.63 26.71
N VAL A 129 12.26 13.79 25.39
CA VAL A 129 13.33 13.42 24.47
C VAL A 129 14.45 14.47 24.55
N VAL A 130 15.63 14.06 24.97
CA VAL A 130 16.83 14.90 25.05
C VAL A 130 17.74 14.76 23.84
N ALA A 131 17.74 13.60 23.19
CA ALA A 131 18.49 13.39 21.96
C ALA A 131 17.73 12.44 21.01
N THR A 132 17.87 12.68 19.71
CA THR A 132 17.37 11.79 18.66
C THR A 132 18.49 11.54 17.67
N HIS A 133 18.87 10.27 17.51
CA HIS A 133 19.85 9.84 16.52
C HIS A 133 19.12 9.09 15.41
N LYS A 134 19.29 9.55 14.18
CA LYS A 134 18.86 8.81 12.99
C LYS A 134 20.06 8.01 12.49
N HIS A 135 19.93 6.69 12.44
CA HIS A 135 20.90 5.81 11.81
C HIS A 135 20.33 5.33 10.46
N PRO A 136 20.95 5.73 9.33
CA PRO A 136 20.58 5.17 8.04
C PRO A 136 21.04 3.70 7.99
N GLY A 137 20.16 2.79 7.55
CA GLY A 137 20.53 1.38 7.41
C GLY A 137 21.56 1.21 6.31
N GLU A 138 22.73 0.64 6.64
CA GLU A 138 23.76 0.30 5.66
C GLU A 138 23.50 -1.11 5.12
N PHE A 139 22.63 -1.22 4.11
CA PHE A 139 22.44 -2.49 3.41
C PHE A 139 23.68 -2.80 2.55
N LYS A 140 24.63 -3.56 3.11
CA LYS A 140 25.69 -4.20 2.33
C LYS A 140 25.15 -5.52 1.79
N GLU A 141 24.95 -5.59 0.47
CA GLU A 141 24.83 -6.86 -0.26
C GLU A 141 26.22 -7.53 -0.31
N TRP A 142 26.29 -8.83 -0.01
CA TRP A 142 27.52 -9.63 -0.06
C TRP A 142 27.40 -10.57 -1.25
#